data_AF-A0A9D6ZL07-F1
#
_entry.id   AF-A0A9D6ZL07-F1
#
_cell.length_a   1.000
_cell.length_b   1.000
_cell.length_c   1.000
_cell.angle_alpha   90.00
_cell.angle_beta   90.00
_cell.angle_gamma   90.00
#
_symmetry.space_group_name_H-M   'P 1'
#
loop_
_entity.id
_entity.type
_entity.pdbx_description
1 polymer ?
#
loop_
_entity_poly.entity_id
_entity_poly.type
_entity_poly.pdbx_seq_one_letter_code
_entity_poly.pdbx_strand_id
1 'polypeptide(L)'
;MHGRSIPWCLAILASCGTQRPREVEPAARASAGDAATVADSGGPPPEAPDDAPSTDASVAAQASPAGCVAARVGLDLRALPVGTSTSGIDMFVAGQIDDIRRLVPAGVSAEFFVTSGVSSFDAVFRAGTPEDAAAACRRTLDAWLPTAPRLPVIMEPAATAGPCEPCASPEPPQVADRRPP
;
A
#
# COMPACT_ATOMS: atom_id res chain seq x y z
N MET A 1 27.88 -40.69 -34.67
CA MET A 1 28.01 -41.93 -33.88
C MET A 1 28.03 -41.56 -32.40
N HIS A 2 27.09 -42.10 -31.62
CA HIS A 2 26.94 -42.07 -30.14
C HIS A 2 26.71 -40.68 -29.49
N GLY A 3 25.58 -40.33 -28.85
CA GLY A 3 24.44 -41.11 -28.33
C GLY A 3 24.54 -41.37 -26.83
N ARG A 4 23.42 -41.10 -26.11
CA ARG A 4 23.04 -41.39 -24.69
C ARG A 4 23.18 -40.18 -23.76
N SER A 5 22.13 -39.54 -23.21
CA SER A 5 20.89 -39.97 -22.54
C SER A 5 21.13 -40.80 -21.27
N ILE A 6 20.96 -40.16 -20.10
CA ILE A 6 20.58 -40.79 -18.83
C ILE A 6 19.53 -39.87 -18.14
N PRO A 7 18.27 -40.32 -18.03
CA PRO A 7 17.23 -39.74 -17.17
C PRO A 7 17.26 -40.42 -15.78
N TRP A 8 16.12 -40.51 -15.07
CA TRP A 8 15.85 -41.09 -13.73
C TRP A 8 15.70 -39.98 -12.65
N CYS A 9 14.49 -39.52 -12.30
CA CYS A 9 13.30 -40.16 -11.68
C CYS A 9 13.41 -40.46 -10.17
N LEU A 10 12.27 -40.21 -9.51
CA LEU A 10 11.79 -40.61 -8.18
C LEU A 10 12.19 -39.69 -7.00
N ALA A 11 11.28 -38.84 -6.50
CA ALA A 11 10.04 -39.12 -5.74
C ALA A 11 10.31 -39.37 -4.25
N ILE A 12 9.90 -38.41 -3.41
CA ILE A 12 9.52 -38.69 -2.02
C ILE A 12 8.14 -38.09 -1.77
N LEU A 13 7.27 -38.99 -1.32
CA LEU A 13 5.88 -38.85 -0.95
C LEU A 13 5.71 -38.11 0.38
N ALA A 14 4.55 -37.44 0.49
CA ALA A 14 3.64 -37.42 1.63
C ALA A 14 4.16 -37.01 3.02
N SER A 15 3.62 -35.88 3.50
CA SER A 15 3.06 -35.85 4.85
C SER A 15 1.79 -34.99 4.88
N CYS A 16 0.66 -35.68 4.91
CA CYS A 16 -0.63 -35.17 5.31
C CYS A 16 -0.61 -35.08 6.84
N GLY A 17 -0.52 -33.87 7.39
CA GLY A 17 -0.54 -33.62 8.84
C GLY A 17 -1.78 -32.83 9.22
N THR A 18 -2.84 -33.55 9.59
CA THR A 18 -4.08 -33.00 10.15
C THR A 18 -3.79 -32.40 11.53
N GLN A 19 -3.87 -31.07 11.68
CA GLN A 19 -3.99 -30.46 13.01
C GLN A 19 -5.24 -29.59 13.07
N ARG A 20 -6.11 -29.97 14.02
CA ARG A 20 -7.43 -29.40 14.30
C ARG A 20 -7.34 -27.93 14.79
N PRO A 21 -8.40 -27.14 14.59
CA PRO A 21 -8.50 -25.80 15.14
C PRO A 21 -8.60 -25.84 16.67
N ARG A 22 -7.79 -25.03 17.36
CA ARG A 22 -8.01 -24.70 18.78
C ARG A 22 -9.09 -23.63 18.87
N GLU A 23 -10.25 -24.01 19.39
CA GLU A 23 -11.20 -23.11 20.04
C GLU A 23 -10.46 -22.23 21.05
N VAL A 24 -10.64 -20.91 20.93
CA VAL A 24 -10.31 -19.97 21.99
C VAL A 24 -11.63 -19.41 22.50
N GLU A 25 -12.04 -19.95 23.63
CA GLU A 25 -13.11 -19.46 24.50
C GLU A 25 -12.69 -18.10 25.11
N PRO A 26 -13.49 -17.02 25.01
CA PRO A 26 -13.28 -15.84 25.84
C PRO A 26 -14.05 -16.01 27.16
N ALA A 27 -13.31 -16.31 28.23
CA ALA A 27 -13.79 -16.24 29.59
C ALA A 27 -14.21 -14.80 29.97
N ALA A 28 -15.38 -14.70 30.59
CA ALA A 28 -15.98 -13.47 31.06
C ALA A 28 -15.50 -13.05 32.46
N ARG A 29 -15.43 -11.72 32.68
CA ARG A 29 -15.55 -10.96 33.96
C ARG A 29 -14.45 -11.22 35.04
N ALA A 30 -14.05 -10.27 35.89
CA ALA A 30 -14.68 -9.06 36.42
C ALA A 30 -13.62 -8.09 37.02
N SER A 31 -14.02 -6.82 37.21
CA SER A 31 -13.76 -5.89 38.35
C SER A 31 -12.32 -5.56 38.77
N ALA A 32 -11.94 -4.39 39.32
CA ALA A 32 -12.52 -3.07 39.62
C ALA A 32 -11.37 -2.18 40.12
N GLY A 33 -11.55 -0.86 40.19
CA GLY A 33 -10.65 0.10 40.86
C GLY A 33 -10.03 1.08 39.85
N ASP A 34 -10.00 2.40 40.05
CA ASP A 34 -10.27 3.19 41.24
C ASP A 34 -10.68 4.61 40.82
N ALA A 35 -11.46 5.25 41.68
CA ALA A 35 -11.94 6.61 41.52
C ALA A 35 -10.87 7.62 41.95
N ALA A 36 -10.74 8.74 41.24
CA ALA A 36 -10.10 9.94 41.76
C ALA A 36 -10.76 11.21 41.20
N THR A 37 -11.70 11.72 42.00
CA THR A 37 -11.85 13.14 42.39
C THR A 37 -11.79 14.20 41.29
N VAL A 38 -12.97 14.64 40.83
CA VAL A 38 -13.15 15.96 40.19
C VAL A 38 -13.44 16.97 41.29
N ALA A 39 -12.48 17.85 41.56
CA ALA A 39 -12.69 19.03 42.39
C ALA A 39 -13.27 20.15 41.51
N ASP A 40 -14.52 20.49 41.82
CA ASP A 40 -15.23 21.70 41.46
C ASP A 40 -14.57 22.92 42.14
N SER A 41 -14.33 23.99 41.40
CA SER A 41 -14.09 25.34 41.92
C SER A 41 -14.31 26.36 40.81
N GLY A 42 -15.46 27.03 40.85
CA GLY A 42 -15.77 28.18 40.01
C GLY A 42 -14.97 29.43 40.37
N GLY A 43 -14.70 30.26 39.34
CA GLY A 43 -14.14 31.61 39.46
C GLY A 43 -13.93 32.27 38.09
N PRO A 44 -14.12 33.60 37.94
CA PRO A 44 -14.60 34.28 36.73
C PRO A 44 -13.56 34.44 35.59
N PRO A 45 -13.99 34.77 34.35
CA PRO A 45 -13.09 34.85 33.21
C PRO A 45 -12.25 36.14 33.26
N PRO A 46 -10.93 36.07 33.07
CA PRO A 46 -10.13 37.25 32.75
C PRO A 46 -9.80 37.31 31.26
N GLU A 47 -10.06 38.51 30.73
CA GLU A 47 -9.73 39.13 29.45
C GLU A 47 -8.69 38.45 28.54
N ALA A 48 -9.06 38.38 27.25
CA ALA A 48 -8.14 38.08 26.16
C ALA A 48 -7.15 39.25 25.96
N PRO A 49 -5.83 38.99 25.95
CA PRO A 49 -4.90 39.85 25.27
C PRO A 49 -5.01 39.58 23.77
N ASP A 50 -5.43 40.60 23.02
CA ASP A 50 -5.12 40.79 21.60
C ASP A 50 -3.59 40.74 21.39
N ASP A 51 -3.17 40.47 20.15
CA ASP A 51 -1.80 40.21 19.67
C ASP A 51 -1.22 38.79 19.90
N ALA A 52 -1.62 37.86 19.03
CA ALA A 52 -0.72 36.81 18.56
C ALA A 52 -0.54 36.98 17.03
N PRO A 53 0.70 37.17 16.53
CA PRO A 53 0.94 37.29 15.10
C PRO A 53 0.50 36.01 14.40
N SER A 54 -0.28 36.16 13.33
CA SER A 54 -0.60 35.12 12.37
C SER A 54 0.68 34.43 11.93
N THR A 55 1.01 33.33 12.59
CA THR A 55 2.09 32.45 12.16
C THR A 55 1.47 31.59 11.07
N ASP A 56 1.61 32.14 9.88
CA ASP A 56 1.79 31.43 8.63
C ASP A 56 2.47 30.07 8.88
N ALA A 57 1.66 29.05 9.13
CA ALA A 57 2.03 27.65 8.92
C ALA A 57 1.68 27.26 7.48
N SER A 58 1.86 28.21 6.54
CA SER A 58 1.96 27.95 5.11
C SER A 58 3.44 27.71 4.76
N VAL A 59 4.13 26.88 5.56
CA VAL A 59 5.41 26.29 5.18
C VAL A 59 5.50 24.87 5.75
N ALA A 60 4.53 24.02 5.41
CA ALA A 60 4.93 22.66 5.03
C ALA A 60 5.72 22.84 3.74
N ALA A 61 7.02 23.09 3.89
CA ALA A 61 7.96 23.25 2.80
C ALA A 61 7.67 22.13 1.80
N GLN A 62 7.11 22.52 0.66
CA GLN A 62 7.07 21.68 -0.52
C GLN A 62 8.53 21.46 -0.90
N ALA A 63 9.14 20.44 -0.30
CA ALA A 63 10.33 19.84 -0.85
C ALA A 63 9.93 19.44 -2.27
N SER A 64 10.45 20.15 -3.28
CA SER A 64 10.47 19.69 -4.66
C SER A 64 10.73 18.18 -4.63
N PRO A 65 9.89 17.35 -5.26
CA PRO A 65 9.83 15.94 -4.93
C PRO A 65 11.21 15.34 -5.15
N ALA A 66 11.89 15.03 -4.05
CA ALA A 66 13.01 14.12 -4.06
C ALA A 66 12.54 12.88 -4.82
N GLY A 67 13.36 12.46 -5.79
CA GLY A 67 13.05 11.46 -6.81
C GLY A 67 11.73 10.73 -6.69
N CYS A 68 10.76 11.08 -7.54
CA CYS A 68 9.44 10.46 -7.54
C CYS A 68 9.27 9.59 -8.78
N VAL A 69 8.83 8.35 -8.58
CA VAL A 69 8.52 7.40 -9.64
C VAL A 69 7.19 6.71 -9.34
N ALA A 70 6.33 6.58 -10.35
CA ALA A 70 5.04 5.93 -10.25
C ALA A 70 4.97 4.70 -11.17
N ALA A 71 4.20 3.70 -10.76
CA ALA A 71 3.83 2.57 -11.59
C ALA A 71 2.36 2.21 -11.35
N ARG A 72 1.64 1.87 -12.43
CA ARG A 72 0.30 1.32 -12.34
C ARG A 72 0.37 -0.19 -12.20
N VAL A 73 -0.29 -0.74 -11.18
CA VAL A 73 -0.42 -2.19 -10.97
C VAL A 73 -1.84 -2.60 -11.32
N GLY A 74 -1.96 -3.56 -12.23
CA GLY A 74 -3.22 -4.22 -12.57
C GLY A 74 -3.31 -5.58 -11.89
N LEU A 75 -4.48 -5.92 -11.39
CA LEU A 75 -4.83 -7.22 -10.84
C LEU A 75 -5.92 -7.84 -11.72
N ASP A 76 -5.78 -9.13 -11.99
CA ASP A 76 -6.76 -9.88 -12.76
C ASP A 76 -7.81 -10.48 -11.81
N LEU A 77 -9.04 -9.95 -11.93
CA LEU A 77 -10.18 -10.38 -11.11
C LEU A 77 -10.61 -11.82 -11.37
N ARG A 78 -10.10 -12.49 -12.41
CA ARG A 78 -10.30 -13.94 -12.61
C ARG A 78 -9.65 -14.78 -11.50
N ALA A 79 -8.76 -14.20 -10.70
CA ALA A 79 -8.27 -14.83 -9.47
C ALA A 79 -9.30 -14.84 -8.33
N LEU A 80 -10.38 -14.07 -8.44
CA LEU A 80 -11.44 -14.00 -7.43
C LEU A 80 -12.62 -14.92 -7.78
N PRO A 81 -13.39 -15.36 -6.78
CA PRO A 81 -14.65 -16.05 -7.02
C PRO A 81 -15.61 -15.22 -7.89
N VAL A 82 -16.40 -15.90 -8.72
CA VAL A 82 -17.45 -15.28 -9.52
C VAL A 82 -18.46 -14.59 -8.59
N GLY A 83 -18.88 -13.38 -8.93
CA GLY A 83 -19.85 -12.61 -8.14
C GLY A 83 -19.24 -11.88 -6.94
N THR A 84 -17.90 -11.74 -6.88
CA THR A 84 -17.26 -10.92 -5.85
C THR A 84 -17.77 -9.48 -5.92
N SER A 85 -18.18 -8.94 -4.78
CA SER A 85 -18.69 -7.57 -4.65
C SER A 85 -17.58 -6.53 -4.77
N THR A 86 -17.95 -5.26 -4.97
CA THR A 86 -17.03 -4.11 -4.92
C THR A 86 -16.17 -4.12 -3.66
N SER A 87 -16.77 -4.32 -2.48
CA SER A 87 -16.01 -4.40 -1.22
C SER A 87 -15.05 -5.60 -1.18
N GLY A 88 -15.40 -6.72 -1.81
CA GLY A 88 -14.50 -7.85 -1.95
C GLY A 88 -13.30 -7.55 -2.85
N ILE A 89 -13.51 -6.81 -3.95
CA ILE A 89 -12.44 -6.31 -4.81
C ILE A 89 -11.54 -5.35 -4.03
N ASP A 90 -12.11 -4.43 -3.28
CA ASP A 90 -11.35 -3.44 -2.49
C ASP A 90 -10.49 -4.12 -1.42
N MET A 91 -11.03 -5.12 -0.71
CA MET A 91 -10.24 -5.92 0.24
C MET A 91 -9.12 -6.70 -0.45
N PHE A 92 -9.39 -7.26 -1.63
CA PHE A 92 -8.38 -7.97 -2.41
C PHE A 92 -7.22 -7.04 -2.82
N VAL A 93 -7.54 -5.87 -3.36
CA VAL A 93 -6.57 -4.83 -3.73
C VAL A 93 -5.77 -4.38 -2.49
N ALA A 94 -6.43 -4.13 -1.37
CA ALA A 94 -5.77 -3.74 -0.13
C ALA A 94 -4.77 -4.81 0.36
N GLY A 95 -5.14 -6.09 0.29
CA GLY A 95 -4.23 -7.19 0.61
C GLY A 95 -2.99 -7.21 -0.29
N GLN A 96 -3.15 -6.98 -1.59
CA GLN A 96 -2.01 -6.90 -2.52
C GLN A 96 -1.10 -5.70 -2.20
N ILE A 97 -1.68 -4.56 -1.84
CA ILE A 97 -0.92 -3.37 -1.42
C ILE A 97 -0.11 -3.66 -0.17
N ASP A 98 -0.69 -4.35 0.82
CA ASP A 98 0.01 -4.68 2.05
C ASP A 98 1.19 -5.64 1.81
N ASP A 99 1.06 -6.57 0.86
CA ASP A 99 2.16 -7.45 0.46
C ASP A 99 3.29 -6.66 -0.24
N ILE A 100 2.94 -5.72 -1.14
CA ILE A 100 3.93 -4.84 -1.79
C ILE A 100 4.62 -3.94 -0.78
N ARG A 101 3.88 -3.35 0.16
CA ARG A 101 4.43 -2.46 1.21
C ARG A 101 5.54 -3.12 2.01
N ARG A 102 5.42 -4.42 2.31
CA ARG A 102 6.44 -5.19 3.05
C ARG A 102 7.74 -5.37 2.28
N LEU A 103 7.71 -5.21 0.96
CA LEU A 103 8.86 -5.36 0.07
C LEU A 103 9.56 -4.03 -0.24
N VAL A 104 8.97 -2.90 0.16
CA VAL A 104 9.55 -1.57 -0.06
C VAL A 104 10.86 -1.46 0.73
N PRO A 105 11.99 -1.10 0.07
CA PRO A 105 13.27 -0.94 0.76
C PRO A 105 13.22 0.14 1.85
N ALA A 106 13.96 -0.08 2.94
CA ALA A 106 14.14 0.93 3.97
C ALA A 106 14.71 2.24 3.39
N GLY A 107 14.22 3.39 3.87
CA GLY A 107 14.62 4.71 3.37
C GLY A 107 13.90 5.15 2.10
N VAL A 108 13.01 4.32 1.54
CA VAL A 108 12.09 4.67 0.45
C VAL A 108 10.67 4.72 1.01
N SER A 109 9.91 5.73 0.60
CA SER A 109 8.48 5.81 0.91
C SER A 109 7.65 5.35 -0.29
N ALA A 110 6.54 4.66 -0.04
CA ALA A 110 5.60 4.24 -1.08
C ALA A 110 4.17 4.60 -0.69
N GLU A 111 3.50 5.36 -1.54
CA GLU A 111 2.09 5.73 -1.44
C GLU A 111 1.27 4.95 -2.48
N PHE A 112 0.04 4.59 -2.13
CA PHE A 112 -0.83 3.76 -2.97
C PHE A 112 -2.18 4.43 -3.15
N PHE A 113 -2.59 4.60 -4.40
CA PHE A 113 -3.84 5.26 -4.78
C PHE A 113 -4.78 4.24 -5.41
N VAL A 114 -5.89 3.98 -4.74
CA VAL A 114 -6.90 2.99 -5.14
C VAL A 114 -8.17 3.68 -5.59
N THR A 115 -8.85 3.10 -6.58
CA THR A 115 -10.23 3.47 -6.92
C THR A 115 -11.14 2.31 -6.57
N SER A 116 -12.21 2.58 -5.80
CA SER A 116 -13.11 1.52 -5.34
C SER A 116 -13.75 0.74 -6.51
N GLY A 117 -13.77 -0.59 -6.40
CA GLY A 117 -14.28 -1.50 -7.43
C GLY A 117 -13.38 -1.68 -8.64
N VAL A 118 -12.21 -1.04 -8.67
CA VAL A 118 -11.25 -1.15 -9.76
C VAL A 118 -10.14 -2.10 -9.34
N SER A 119 -9.80 -3.03 -10.23
CA SER A 119 -8.75 -4.03 -9.98
C SER A 119 -7.34 -3.48 -10.23
N SER A 120 -7.12 -2.19 -10.06
CA SER A 120 -5.83 -1.56 -10.26
C SER A 120 -5.61 -0.44 -9.27
N PHE A 121 -4.34 -0.11 -9.07
CA PHE A 121 -3.92 1.00 -8.22
C PHE A 121 -2.61 1.59 -8.74
N ASP A 122 -2.37 2.84 -8.41
CA ASP A 122 -1.11 3.52 -8.69
C ASP A 122 -0.22 3.47 -7.44
N ALA A 123 1.02 3.03 -7.61
CA ALA A 123 2.03 3.00 -6.57
C ALA A 123 3.08 4.07 -6.85
N VAL A 124 3.27 4.99 -5.89
CA VAL A 124 4.19 6.13 -5.99
C VAL A 124 5.33 5.94 -5.01
N PHE A 125 6.54 5.77 -5.52
CA PHE A 125 7.78 5.63 -4.76
C PHE A 125 8.50 6.97 -4.70
N ARG A 126 8.92 7.38 -3.50
CA ARG A 126 9.78 8.56 -3.31
C ARG A 126 11.04 8.20 -2.56
N ALA A 127 12.18 8.67 -3.08
CA ALA A 127 13.50 8.48 -2.52
C ALA A 127 14.31 9.79 -2.64
N GLY A 128 15.56 9.80 -2.16
CA GLY A 128 16.43 10.98 -2.29
C GLY A 128 16.70 11.41 -3.74
N THR A 129 16.76 10.44 -4.67
CA THR A 129 17.02 10.66 -6.10
C THR A 129 16.03 9.87 -6.97
N PRO A 130 15.72 10.35 -8.20
CA PRO A 130 14.78 9.65 -9.09
C PRO A 130 15.31 8.28 -9.52
N GLU A 131 16.63 8.12 -9.63
CA GLU A 131 17.28 6.85 -9.92
C GLU A 131 17.06 5.83 -8.79
N ASP A 132 17.21 6.27 -7.53
CA ASP A 132 16.95 5.43 -6.36
C ASP A 132 15.48 5.02 -6.27
N ALA A 133 14.56 5.96 -6.55
CA ALA A 133 13.12 5.68 -6.58
C ALA A 133 12.76 4.69 -7.69
N ALA A 134 13.32 4.84 -8.90
CA ALA A 134 13.13 3.89 -10.00
C ALA A 134 13.68 2.50 -9.66
N ALA A 135 14.87 2.43 -9.06
CA ALA A 135 15.46 1.18 -8.62
C ALA A 135 14.65 0.50 -7.52
N ALA A 136 14.09 1.27 -6.58
CA ALA A 136 13.21 0.74 -5.54
C ALA A 136 11.88 0.23 -6.11
N CYS A 137 11.25 1.01 -6.99
CA CYS A 137 10.02 0.61 -7.69
C CYS A 137 10.20 -0.71 -8.43
N ARG A 138 11.23 -0.82 -9.30
CA ARG A 138 11.51 -2.04 -10.06
C ARG A 138 11.76 -3.24 -9.14
N ARG A 139 12.67 -3.11 -8.16
CA ARG A 139 12.98 -4.21 -7.24
C ARG A 139 11.77 -4.69 -6.45
N THR A 140 10.92 -3.76 -6.00
CA THR A 140 9.72 -4.10 -5.23
C THR A 140 8.73 -4.87 -6.10
N LEU A 141 8.46 -4.38 -7.32
CA LEU A 141 7.50 -5.01 -8.24
C LEU A 141 8.03 -6.34 -8.78
N ASP A 142 9.31 -6.43 -9.13
CA ASP A 142 9.95 -7.68 -9.58
C ASP A 142 9.93 -8.76 -8.48
N ALA A 143 10.08 -8.37 -7.21
CA ALA A 143 9.99 -9.29 -6.08
C ALA A 143 8.55 -9.72 -5.81
N TRP A 144 7.58 -8.83 -5.99
CA TRP A 144 6.18 -9.10 -5.71
C TRP A 144 5.48 -9.92 -6.79
N LEU A 145 5.69 -9.59 -8.08
CA LEU A 145 4.96 -10.21 -9.21
C LEU A 145 4.94 -11.76 -9.19
N PRO A 146 6.03 -12.47 -8.86
CA PRO A 146 6.02 -13.93 -8.79
C PRO A 146 5.17 -14.51 -7.65
N THR A 147 4.90 -13.69 -6.63
CA THR A 147 4.13 -14.04 -5.43
C THR A 147 2.67 -13.63 -5.52
N ALA A 148 2.31 -12.82 -6.52
CA ALA A 148 0.92 -12.42 -6.76
C ALA A 148 0.01 -13.66 -6.92
N PRO A 149 -1.27 -13.56 -6.53
CA PRO A 149 -2.27 -14.61 -6.71
C PRO A 149 -2.22 -15.17 -8.12
N ARG A 150 -2.38 -16.48 -8.29
CA ARG A 150 -2.28 -17.12 -9.61
C ARG A 150 -3.66 -17.41 -10.18
N LEU A 151 -3.76 -17.38 -11.49
CA LEU A 151 -4.96 -17.83 -12.19
C LEU A 151 -5.11 -19.35 -12.00
N PRO A 152 -6.29 -19.85 -11.58
CA PRO A 152 -6.49 -21.24 -11.17
C PRO A 152 -6.27 -22.28 -12.29
N VAL A 153 -6.20 -21.86 -13.56
CA VAL A 153 -6.08 -22.75 -14.73
C VAL A 153 -4.72 -22.60 -15.43
N ILE A 154 -4.21 -21.38 -15.57
CA ILE A 154 -3.02 -21.09 -16.39
C ILE A 154 -1.76 -20.97 -15.52
N MET A 155 -1.91 -20.89 -14.18
CA MET A 155 -0.82 -20.73 -13.20
C MET A 155 0.07 -19.49 -13.42
N GLU A 156 -0.36 -18.58 -14.29
CA GLU A 156 0.23 -17.26 -14.48
C GLU A 156 -0.15 -16.34 -13.30
N PRO A 157 0.73 -15.38 -12.95
CA PRO A 157 0.38 -14.32 -12.01
C PRO A 157 -0.87 -13.57 -12.49
N ALA A 158 -1.85 -13.43 -11.61
CA ALA A 158 -3.04 -12.62 -11.81
C ALA A 158 -2.75 -11.13 -11.52
N ALA A 159 -1.60 -10.66 -11.98
CA ALA A 159 -1.13 -9.31 -11.78
C ALA A 159 -0.21 -8.88 -12.94
N THR A 160 -0.26 -7.60 -13.26
CA THR A 160 0.65 -6.93 -14.19
C THR A 160 1.13 -5.63 -13.55
N ALA A 161 2.34 -5.23 -13.89
CA ALA A 161 2.88 -3.94 -13.51
C ALA A 161 3.27 -3.16 -14.77
N GLY A 162 2.83 -1.91 -14.85
CA GLY A 162 3.31 -0.94 -15.82
C GLY A 162 4.76 -0.55 -15.53
N PRO A 163 5.40 0.21 -16.45
CA PRO A 163 6.75 0.71 -16.24
C PRO A 163 6.80 1.64 -15.02
N CYS A 164 7.94 1.61 -14.32
CA CYS A 164 8.28 2.59 -13.29
C CYS A 164 8.74 3.89 -13.96
N GLU A 165 7.85 4.88 -14.05
CA GLU A 165 8.08 6.14 -14.76
C GLU A 165 8.18 7.32 -13.79
N PRO A 166 8.97 8.37 -14.10
CA PRO A 166 9.00 9.58 -13.30
C PRO A 166 7.59 10.13 -13.09
N CYS A 167 7.27 10.54 -11.86
CA CYS A 167 6.00 11.19 -11.59
C CYS A 167 5.87 12.44 -12.47
N ALA A 168 4.69 12.66 -13.07
CA ALA A 168 4.42 13.90 -13.76
C ALA A 168 4.65 15.06 -12.78
N SER A 169 5.54 15.99 -13.13
CA SER A 169 5.67 17.25 -12.39
C SER A 169 4.28 17.90 -12.33
N PRO A 170 3.88 18.48 -11.19
CA PRO A 170 2.68 19.30 -11.17
C PRO A 170 2.88 20.41 -12.22
N GLU A 171 2.12 20.36 -13.31
CA GLU A 171 2.14 21.43 -14.29
C GLU A 171 1.71 22.70 -13.55
N PRO A 172 2.52 23.77 -13.54
CA PRO A 172 2.12 25.00 -12.88
C PRO A 172 0.79 25.43 -13.50
N PRO A 173 -0.21 25.83 -12.69
CA PRO A 173 -1.50 26.22 -13.21
C PRO A 173 -1.25 27.30 -14.26
N GLN A 174 -1.61 27.00 -15.51
CA GLN A 174 -1.50 27.98 -16.57
C GLN A 174 -2.36 29.16 -16.14
N VAL A 175 -1.70 30.25 -15.75
CA VAL A 175 -2.35 31.52 -15.46
C VAL A 175 -3.00 31.90 -16.78
N ALA A 176 -4.28 31.59 -16.91
CA ALA A 176 -5.08 31.96 -18.05
C ALA A 176 -4.91 33.47 -18.20
N ASP A 177 -4.19 33.85 -19.24
CA ASP A 177 -3.93 35.22 -19.64
C ASP A 177 -5.31 35.85 -19.92
N ARG A 178 -5.89 36.46 -18.89
CA ARG A 178 -7.14 37.22 -18.97
C ARG A 178 -6.81 38.48 -19.74
N ARG A 179 -6.73 38.36 -21.06
CA ARG A 179 -6.76 39.51 -21.96
C ARG A 179 -8.20 40.05 -21.95
N PRO A 180 -8.46 41.26 -21.44
CA PRO A 180 -9.78 41.86 -21.53
C PRO A 180 -10.14 42.17 -22.99
N PRO A 181 -11.45 42.22 -23.31
CA PRO A 181 -11.97 42.37 -24.67
C PRO A 181 -11.59 43.68 -25.35
#